data_AF-X1P4R4-F1
#
_entry.id   AF-X1P4R4-F1
#
_cell.length_a   1.000
_cell.length_b   1.000
_cell.length_c   1.000
_cell.angle_alpha   90.00
_cell.angle_beta   90.00
_cell.angle_gamma   90.00
#
_symmetry.space_group_name_H-M   'P 1'
#
loop_
_entity.id
_entity.type
_entity.pdbx_description
1 polymer ?
#
loop_
_entity_poly.entity_id
_entity_poly.type
_entity_poly.pdbx_seq_one_letter_code
_entity_poly.pdbx_strand_id
1 'polypeptide(L)'
;MCFERLRKPNPEMEIGGWIKIIDQIKRFQPRIHLSGGEPFVYPEIVDLISYIKKSGLFLAITTNGTFLSKHAEEIIRMNVNRIHISIDGPKEIHDKIRGVKGTFDRIMTGLAKINKLKKHSRLP
;
A
#
# COMPACT_ATOMS: atom_id res chain seq x y z
N MET A 1 4.53 -13.05 10.18
CA MET A 1 3.94 -12.87 11.53
C MET A 1 3.74 -11.38 11.76
N CYS A 2 2.57 -10.93 12.25
CA CYS A 2 2.27 -9.50 12.45
C CYS A 2 2.58 -9.09 13.90
N PHE A 3 3.58 -8.23 14.08
CA PHE A 3 3.98 -7.73 15.40
C PHE A 3 2.98 -6.71 15.98
N GLU A 4 2.20 -6.04 15.12
CA GLU A 4 1.21 -5.03 15.51
C GLU A 4 -0.08 -5.64 16.10
N ARG A 5 -0.34 -6.95 15.91
CA ARG A 5 -1.56 -7.61 16.40
C ARG A 5 -1.72 -7.58 17.93
N LEU A 6 -0.63 -7.36 18.65
CA LEU A 6 -0.58 -7.33 20.11
C LEU A 6 -0.75 -5.91 20.69
N ARG A 7 -0.79 -4.86 19.85
CA ARG A 7 -0.98 -3.48 20.30
C ARG A 7 -2.45 -3.11 20.39
N LYS A 8 -2.79 -2.31 21.40
CA LYS A 8 -4.09 -1.62 21.45
C LYS A 8 -4.17 -0.63 20.29
N PRO A 9 -5.28 -0.62 19.52
CA PRO A 9 -5.45 0.35 18.45
C PRO A 9 -5.53 1.75 19.06
N ASN A 10 -4.67 2.64 18.56
CA ASN A 10 -4.82 4.07 18.80
C ASN A 10 -5.75 4.66 17.73
N PRO A 11 -6.40 5.80 18.00
CA PRO A 11 -7.09 6.54 16.96
C PRO A 11 -6.15 6.81 15.79
N GLU A 12 -6.61 6.52 14.57
CA GLU A 12 -5.88 6.86 13.36
C GLU A 12 -5.81 8.38 13.21
N MET A 13 -4.67 8.88 12.73
CA MET A 13 -4.50 10.31 12.49
C MET A 13 -5.28 10.73 11.22
N GLU A 14 -6.01 11.83 11.31
CA GLU A 14 -6.66 12.45 10.15
C GLU A 14 -5.63 12.88 9.10
N ILE A 15 -6.05 12.92 7.83
CA ILE A 15 -5.15 13.27 6.72
C ILE A 15 -4.46 14.62 6.91
N GLY A 16 -5.15 15.59 7.54
CA GLY A 16 -4.60 16.91 7.83
C GLY A 16 -3.38 16.86 8.76
N GLY A 17 -3.33 15.90 9.68
CA GLY A 17 -2.15 15.67 10.53
C GLY A 17 -0.96 15.15 9.74
N TRP A 18 -1.20 14.18 8.85
CA TRP A 18 -0.17 13.64 7.95
C TRP A 18 0.38 14.71 7.01
N ILE A 19 -0.49 15.52 6.41
CA ILE A 19 -0.12 16.65 5.55
C ILE A 19 0.83 17.60 6.27
N LYS A 20 0.50 17.99 7.52
CA LYS A 20 1.36 18.87 8.33
C LYS A 20 2.75 18.25 8.57
N ILE A 21 2.81 16.96 8.88
CA ILE A 21 4.09 16.25 9.06
C ILE A 21 4.90 16.26 7.76
N ILE A 22 4.26 15.93 6.64
CA ILE A 22 4.91 15.92 5.32
C ILE A 22 5.44 17.31 4.97
N ASP A 23 4.67 18.37 5.21
CA ASP A 23 5.10 19.76 4.99
C ASP A 23 6.34 20.13 5.79
N GLN A 24 6.45 19.65 7.03
CA GLN A 24 7.61 19.91 7.89
C GLN A 24 8.87 19.16 7.42
N ILE A 25 8.72 17.94 6.89
CA ILE A 25 9.85 17.09 6.53
C ILE A 25 10.24 17.14 5.05
N LYS A 26 9.37 17.61 4.15
CA LYS A 26 9.60 17.51 2.68
C LYS A 26 10.87 18.21 2.22
N ARG A 27 11.33 19.26 2.92
CA ARG A 27 12.59 19.97 2.62
C ARG A 27 13.82 19.08 2.69
N PHE A 28 13.77 18.00 3.46
CA PHE A 28 14.85 17.04 3.61
C PHE A 28 14.80 15.91 2.56
N GLN A 29 13.81 15.93 1.66
CA GLN A 29 13.57 14.90 0.65
C GLN A 29 13.58 13.45 1.19
N PRO A 30 12.84 13.16 2.28
CA PRO A 30 12.81 11.82 2.85
C PRO A 30 12.14 10.82 1.90
N ARG A 31 12.51 9.55 2.06
CA ARG A 31 11.74 8.43 1.49
C ARG A 31 10.61 8.10 2.44
N ILE A 32 9.37 8.20 1.96
CA ILE A 32 8.18 7.85 2.73
C ILE A 32 7.83 6.38 2.49
N HIS A 33 7.60 5.65 3.57
CA HIS A 33 7.16 4.26 3.54
C HIS A 33 5.84 4.11 4.29
N LEU A 34 4.75 3.88 3.56
CA LEU A 34 3.44 3.61 4.16
C LEU A 34 3.34 2.11 4.50
N SER A 35 3.13 1.81 5.77
CA SER A 35 3.05 0.45 6.33
C SER A 35 2.11 0.44 7.55
N GLY A 36 2.38 -0.40 8.56
CA GLY A 36 1.54 -0.57 9.74
C GLY A 36 0.68 -1.83 9.61
N GLY A 37 -0.65 -1.66 9.68
CA GLY A 37 -1.62 -2.72 9.39
C GLY A 37 -1.76 -2.96 7.89
N GLU A 38 -2.83 -2.44 7.30
CA GLU A 38 -3.05 -2.45 5.85
C GLU A 38 -3.31 -1.02 5.35
N PRO A 39 -2.37 -0.40 4.60
CA PRO A 39 -2.52 0.98 4.17
C PRO A 39 -3.79 1.26 3.37
N PHE A 40 -4.25 0.30 2.55
CA PHE A 40 -5.46 0.46 1.73
C PHE A 40 -6.77 0.42 2.53
N VAL A 41 -6.73 0.18 3.85
CA VAL A 41 -7.89 0.32 4.74
C VAL A 41 -8.07 1.77 5.22
N TYR A 42 -7.02 2.59 5.17
CA TYR A 42 -7.12 3.99 5.57
C TYR A 42 -8.07 4.76 4.62
N PRO A 43 -9.12 5.44 5.13
CA PRO A 43 -10.19 6.00 4.28
C PRO A 43 -9.70 6.96 3.20
N GLU A 44 -8.69 7.77 3.53
CA GLU A 44 -8.18 8.85 2.67
C GLU A 44 -6.82 8.49 2.06
N ILE A 45 -6.52 7.19 1.91
CA ILE A 45 -5.21 6.71 1.44
C ILE A 45 -4.87 7.25 0.06
N VAL A 46 -5.88 7.39 -0.81
CA VAL A 46 -5.70 7.87 -2.18
C VAL A 46 -5.21 9.32 -2.19
N ASP A 47 -5.83 10.16 -1.37
CA ASP A 47 -5.51 11.58 -1.25
C ASP A 47 -4.15 11.78 -0.58
N LEU A 48 -3.84 10.97 0.44
CA LEU A 48 -2.54 10.99 1.09
C LEU A 48 -1.40 10.63 0.12
N ILE A 49 -1.58 9.56 -0.67
CA ILE A 49 -0.61 9.16 -1.71
C ILE A 49 -0.44 10.28 -2.73
N SER A 50 -1.55 10.86 -3.22
CA SER A 50 -1.54 11.97 -4.17
C SER A 50 -0.74 13.16 -3.63
N TYR A 51 -0.96 13.53 -2.36
CA TYR A 51 -0.25 14.62 -1.71
C TYR A 51 1.26 14.35 -1.58
N ILE A 52 1.66 13.15 -1.14
CA ILE A 52 3.07 12.76 -1.03
C ILE A 52 3.75 12.84 -2.40
N LYS A 53 3.10 12.33 -3.45
CA LYS A 53 3.63 12.33 -4.81
C LYS A 53 3.73 13.74 -5.40
N LYS A 54 2.74 14.61 -5.18
CA LYS A 54 2.79 16.03 -5.55
C LYS A 54 3.90 16.79 -4.83
N SER A 55 4.27 16.35 -3.64
CA SER A 55 5.41 16.90 -2.88
C SER A 55 6.77 16.46 -3.44
N GLY A 56 6.81 15.68 -4.53
CA GLY A 56 8.05 15.23 -5.17
C GLY A 56 8.80 14.14 -4.40
N LEU A 57 8.17 13.55 -3.38
CA LEU A 57 8.82 12.59 -2.49
C LEU A 57 8.77 11.16 -3.05
N PHE A 58 9.82 10.39 -2.73
CA PHE A 58 9.83 8.96 -3.00
C PHE A 58 8.83 8.25 -2.09
N LEU A 59 7.98 7.43 -2.66
CA LEU A 59 6.93 6.71 -1.94
C LEU A 59 7.00 5.21 -2.18
N ALA A 60 7.15 4.46 -1.08
CA ALA A 60 6.96 3.02 -1.03
C ALA A 60 5.74 2.65 -0.18
N ILE A 61 5.02 1.60 -0.56
CA ILE A 61 3.87 1.07 0.18
C ILE A 61 4.11 -0.42 0.46
N THR A 62 3.87 -0.88 1.68
CA THR A 62 3.81 -2.30 2.02
C THR A 62 2.37 -2.71 2.30
N THR A 63 1.89 -3.74 1.59
CA THR A 63 0.52 -4.24 1.69
C THR A 63 0.50 -5.76 1.87
N ASN A 64 -0.55 -6.25 2.52
CA ASN A 64 -0.92 -7.67 2.52
C ASN A 64 -1.50 -8.13 1.17
N GLY A 65 -1.74 -7.19 0.26
CA GLY A 65 -2.11 -7.41 -1.13
C GLY A 65 -3.58 -7.78 -1.37
N THR A 66 -4.40 -7.92 -0.34
CA THR A 66 -5.81 -8.33 -0.47
C THR A 66 -6.70 -7.29 -1.15
N PHE A 67 -6.29 -6.01 -1.11
CA PHE A 67 -6.99 -4.88 -1.73
C PHE A 67 -6.45 -4.48 -3.10
N LEU A 68 -5.40 -5.15 -3.62
CA LEU A 68 -4.74 -4.77 -4.89
C LEU A 68 -5.70 -4.78 -6.07
N SER A 69 -6.60 -5.76 -6.16
CA SER A 69 -7.55 -5.85 -7.28
C SER A 69 -8.56 -4.68 -7.28
N LYS A 70 -9.00 -4.26 -6.08
CA LYS A 70 -9.95 -3.15 -5.91
C LYS A 70 -9.30 -1.82 -6.31
N HIS A 71 -8.06 -1.59 -5.89
CA HIS A 71 -7.34 -0.34 -6.11
C HIS A 71 -6.40 -0.37 -7.31
N ALA A 72 -6.55 -1.34 -8.22
CA ALA A 72 -5.57 -1.56 -9.29
C ALA A 72 -5.42 -0.34 -10.21
N GLU A 73 -6.51 0.33 -10.55
CA GLU A 73 -6.47 1.53 -11.41
C GLU A 73 -5.85 2.72 -10.68
N GLU A 74 -6.25 2.94 -9.42
CA GLU A 74 -5.68 3.97 -8.55
C GLU A 74 -4.17 3.78 -8.39
N ILE A 75 -3.72 2.56 -8.11
CA ILE A 75 -2.31 2.20 -7.96
C ILE A 75 -1.50 2.58 -9.20
N ILE A 76 -2.05 2.33 -10.40
CA ILE A 76 -1.41 2.72 -11.66
C ILE A 76 -1.39 4.25 -11.81
N ARG A 77 -2.51 4.92 -11.54
CA ARG A 77 -2.61 6.39 -11.66
C ARG A 77 -1.71 7.13 -10.67
N MET A 78 -1.52 6.58 -9.46
CA MET A 78 -0.74 7.20 -8.39
C MET A 78 0.76 7.27 -8.67
N ASN A 79 1.27 6.47 -9.61
CA ASN A 79 2.69 6.40 -9.94
C ASN A 79 3.60 6.23 -8.70
N VAL A 80 3.22 5.33 -7.80
CA VAL A 80 4.01 5.00 -6.61
C VAL A 80 5.35 4.39 -7.02
N ASN A 81 6.43 4.75 -6.33
CA ASN A 81 7.77 4.32 -6.73
C ASN A 81 7.99 2.82 -6.46
N ARG A 82 7.41 2.29 -5.39
CA ARG A 82 7.54 0.88 -5.03
C ARG A 82 6.33 0.37 -4.26
N ILE A 83 5.91 -0.86 -4.58
CA ILE A 83 4.96 -1.63 -3.77
C ILE A 83 5.66 -2.90 -3.31
N HIS A 84 5.69 -3.12 -2.00
CA HIS A 84 6.06 -4.39 -1.39
C HIS A 84 4.80 -5.18 -1.08
N ILE A 85 4.76 -6.42 -1.55
CA ILE A 85 3.64 -7.33 -1.33
C ILE A 85 4.13 -8.42 -0.40
N SER A 86 3.38 -8.63 0.67
CA SER A 86 3.79 -9.58 1.70
C SER A 86 3.37 -11.01 1.30
N ILE A 87 4.35 -11.83 0.90
CA ILE A 87 4.17 -13.26 0.57
C ILE A 87 5.09 -14.06 1.49
N ASP A 88 4.54 -15.02 2.25
CA ASP A 88 5.29 -15.76 3.29
C ASP A 88 5.66 -17.18 2.87
N GLY A 89 5.44 -17.52 1.60
CA GLY A 89 5.74 -18.83 1.05
C GLY A 89 4.79 -19.24 -0.07
N PRO A 90 4.84 -20.52 -0.47
CA PRO A 90 3.85 -21.14 -1.34
C PRO A 90 2.43 -20.96 -0.81
N LYS A 91 1.44 -21.05 -1.70
CA LYS A 91 0.02 -20.77 -1.45
C LYS A 91 -0.49 -21.31 -0.10
N GLU A 92 -0.33 -22.60 0.12
CA GLU A 92 -0.84 -23.29 1.32
C GLU A 92 -0.13 -22.79 2.58
N ILE A 93 1.17 -22.51 2.49
CA ILE A 93 1.98 -22.00 3.60
C ILE A 93 1.61 -20.55 3.90
N HIS A 94 1.49 -19.70 2.88
CA HIS A 94 1.10 -18.31 3.04
C HIS A 94 -0.28 -18.18 3.68
N ASP A 95 -1.29 -18.87 3.14
CA ASP A 95 -2.65 -18.83 3.70
C ASP A 95 -2.68 -19.34 5.15
N LYS A 96 -1.90 -20.37 5.48
CA LYS A 96 -1.74 -20.87 6.85
C LYS A 96 -1.10 -19.83 7.78
N ILE A 97 -0.01 -19.19 7.36
CA ILE A 97 0.68 -18.15 8.15
C ILE A 97 -0.21 -16.91 8.35
N ARG A 98 -0.95 -16.52 7.33
CA ARG A 98 -1.87 -15.37 7.36
C ARG A 98 -3.16 -15.68 8.13
N GLY A 99 -3.50 -16.96 8.30
CA GLY A 99 -4.72 -17.41 8.96
C GLY A 99 -5.99 -17.15 8.16
N VAL A 100 -5.86 -16.92 6.84
CA VAL A 100 -6.97 -16.62 5.94
C VAL A 100 -6.80 -17.40 4.65
N LYS A 101 -7.72 -18.32 4.36
CA LYS A 101 -7.70 -19.12 3.14
C LYS A 101 -7.99 -18.25 1.91
N GLY A 102 -7.24 -18.46 0.83
CA GLY A 102 -7.38 -17.75 -0.45
C GLY A 102 -6.70 -16.39 -0.50
N THR A 103 -5.89 -16.01 0.49
CA THR A 103 -5.14 -14.74 0.44
C THR A 103 -4.13 -14.72 -0.69
N PHE A 104 -3.41 -15.82 -0.89
CA PHE A 104 -2.45 -15.94 -1.97
C PHE A 104 -3.11 -15.71 -3.35
N ASP A 105 -4.24 -16.37 -3.61
CA ASP A 105 -4.94 -16.25 -4.90
C ASP A 105 -5.47 -14.82 -5.13
N ARG A 106 -5.95 -14.15 -4.07
CA ARG A 106 -6.39 -12.74 -4.14
C ARG A 106 -5.23 -11.82 -4.52
N ILE A 107 -4.06 -12.02 -3.92
CA ILE A 107 -2.84 -11.29 -4.26
C ILE A 107 -2.50 -11.50 -5.74
N MET A 108 -2.46 -12.76 -6.19
CA MET A 108 -2.13 -13.08 -7.58
C MET A 108 -3.13 -12.50 -8.58
N THR A 109 -4.41 -12.51 -8.25
CA THR A 109 -5.47 -11.88 -9.06
C THR A 109 -5.27 -10.37 -9.17
N GLY A 110 -4.97 -9.71 -8.04
CA GLY A 110 -4.67 -8.27 -8.02
C GLY A 110 -3.43 -7.93 -8.85
N LEU A 111 -2.35 -8.70 -8.70
CA LEU A 111 -1.13 -8.58 -9.49
C LEU A 111 -1.37 -8.75 -10.99
N ALA A 112 -2.15 -9.77 -11.39
CA ALA A 112 -2.51 -9.98 -12.77
C ALA A 112 -3.29 -8.79 -13.36
N LYS A 113 -4.24 -8.22 -12.59
CA LYS A 113 -4.98 -7.03 -12.99
C LYS A 113 -4.07 -5.81 -13.16
N ILE A 114 -3.18 -5.55 -12.20
CA ILE A 114 -2.19 -4.46 -12.27
C ILE A 114 -1.29 -4.62 -13.50
N ASN A 115 -0.75 -5.82 -13.74
CA ASN A 115 0.09 -6.10 -14.90
C ASN A 115 -0.65 -5.93 -16.23
N LYS A 116 -1.93 -6.34 -16.28
CA LYS A 116 -2.78 -6.12 -17.46
C LYS A 116 -2.97 -4.63 -17.72
N LEU A 117 -3.25 -3.83 -16.68
CA LEU A 117 -3.40 -2.38 -16.80
C LEU A 117 -2.10 -1.72 -17.24
N LYS A 118 -0.93 -2.07 -16.67
CA LYS A 118 0.38 -1.55 -17.11
C LYS A 118 0.68 -1.80 -18.59
N LYS A 119 0.23 -2.92 -19.16
CA LYS A 119 0.46 -3.22 -20.58
C LYS A 119 -0.42 -2.39 -21.51
N HIS A 120 -1.63 -2.01 -21.08
CA HIS A 120 -2.58 -1.24 -21.90
C HIS A 120 -2.38 0.26 -21.71
N SER A 121 -2.08 0.68 -20.48
CA SER A 121 -1.62 2.01 -20.16
C SER A 121 -0.15 2.09 -20.57
N ARG A 122 0.15 2.49 -21.81
CA ARG A 122 1.48 3.02 -22.20
C ARG A 122 1.75 4.31 -21.41
N LEU A 123 1.85 4.18 -20.09
CA LEU A 123 2.33 5.23 -19.21
C LEU A 123 3.85 5.17 -19.29
N PRO A 124 4.50 6.32 -19.54
CA PRO A 124 5.94 6.40 -19.76
C PRO A 124 6.76 5.84 -18.59
#